data_AF-A0A663E4L9-F1
#
_entry.id   AF-A0A663E4L9-F1
#
_cell.length_a   1.000
_cell.length_b   1.000
_cell.length_c   1.000
_cell.angle_alpha   90.00
_cell.angle_beta   90.00
_cell.angle_gamma   90.00
#
_symmetry.space_group_name_H-M   'P 1'
#
loop_
_entity.id
_entity.type
_entity.pdbx_description
1 polymer ?
#
loop_
_entity_poly.entity_id
_entity_poly.type
_entity_poly.pdbx_seq_one_letter_code
_entity_poly.pdbx_strand_id
1 'polypeptide(L)'
;MKMEFTIKHTWDGLPVSHEPVTIGLKSNNAGLLMEVNAPFFNDPPAPLGEPGKPFSRLWDYEVVEAFFLSDRTEQYFEVELCPHGQHLLLLLSGKRRVWKEELPLEFEEKRENMKRFILCLDMNYRKDRNQIFIAWNFSKI
;
A
#
# COMPACT_ATOMS: atom_id res chain seq x y z
N MET A 1 -2.47 -11.03 -16.88
CA MET A 1 -1.08 -10.52 -16.80
C MET A 1 -0.77 -10.18 -15.35
N LYS A 2 0.42 -10.52 -14.84
CA LYS A 2 0.89 -10.12 -13.50
C LYS A 2 2.00 -9.08 -13.69
N MET A 3 1.94 -7.97 -12.97
CA MET A 3 3.03 -6.99 -12.89
C MET A 3 3.75 -7.18 -11.57
N GLU A 4 5.07 -7.08 -11.56
CA GLU A 4 5.89 -7.25 -10.36
C GLU A 4 6.86 -6.08 -10.23
N PHE A 5 6.98 -5.57 -9.02
CA PHE A 5 7.87 -4.47 -8.65
C PHE A 5 8.77 -4.95 -7.53
N THR A 6 9.99 -4.44 -7.49
CA THR A 6 10.93 -4.71 -6.40
C THR A 6 11.61 -3.42 -5.99
N ILE A 7 11.53 -3.10 -4.69
CA ILE A 7 12.16 -1.92 -4.11
C ILE A 7 13.51 -2.36 -3.56
N LYS A 8 14.57 -1.99 -4.29
CA LYS A 8 15.97 -2.31 -3.96
C LYS A 8 16.78 -1.09 -3.53
N HIS A 9 16.21 0.10 -3.69
CA HIS A 9 16.89 1.36 -3.42
C HIS A 9 15.97 2.29 -2.62
N THR A 10 16.59 3.11 -1.78
CA THR A 10 15.98 4.25 -1.09
C THR A 10 15.69 5.39 -2.08
N TRP A 11 14.99 6.42 -1.62
CA TRP A 11 14.56 7.55 -2.43
C TRP A 11 15.74 8.36 -3.03
N ASP A 12 16.90 8.35 -2.37
CA ASP A 12 18.15 8.97 -2.80
C ASP A 12 19.04 8.03 -3.66
N GLY A 13 18.54 6.84 -3.98
CA GLY A 13 19.19 5.89 -4.88
C GLY A 13 20.22 4.97 -4.25
N LEU A 14 20.38 4.99 -2.91
CA LEU A 14 21.24 4.03 -2.22
C LEU A 14 20.57 2.65 -2.13
N PRO A 15 21.32 1.54 -2.16
CA PRO A 15 20.76 0.22 -1.92
C PRO A 15 20.14 0.11 -0.52
N VAL A 16 19.04 -0.63 -0.40
CA VAL A 16 18.48 -0.97 0.92
C VAL A 16 19.41 -1.91 1.70
N SER A 17 19.44 -1.79 3.03
CA SER A 17 20.28 -2.58 3.94
C SER A 17 19.63 -3.89 4.44
N HIS A 18 18.46 -4.23 3.91
CA HIS A 18 17.64 -5.39 4.30
C HIS A 18 17.14 -6.12 3.03
N GLU A 19 16.33 -7.17 3.20
CA GLU A 19 15.72 -7.89 2.07
C GLU A 19 14.77 -7.00 1.25
N PRO A 20 14.87 -6.96 -0.09
CA PRO A 20 14.02 -6.11 -0.93
C PRO A 20 12.52 -6.37 -0.77
N VAL A 21 11.72 -5.31 -0.83
CA VAL A 21 10.25 -5.43 -0.87
C VAL A 21 9.81 -5.80 -2.27
N THR A 22 8.88 -6.75 -2.37
CA THR A 22 8.28 -7.17 -3.64
C THR A 22 6.79 -6.92 -3.64
N ILE A 23 6.30 -6.40 -4.77
CA ILE A 23 4.90 -6.02 -4.91
C ILE A 23 4.38 -6.58 -6.22
N GLY A 24 3.41 -7.48 -6.13
CA GLY A 24 2.76 -8.12 -7.26
C GLY A 24 1.36 -7.56 -7.47
N LEU A 25 1.04 -7.17 -8.70
CA LEU A 25 -0.28 -6.70 -9.10
C LEU A 25 -0.88 -7.64 -10.15
N LYS A 26 -2.11 -8.09 -9.91
CA LYS A 26 -2.82 -8.99 -10.82
C LYS A 26 -4.29 -8.61 -10.90
N SER A 27 -4.80 -8.37 -12.09
CA SER A 27 -6.24 -8.24 -12.32
C SER A 27 -6.95 -9.56 -12.03
N ASN A 28 -8.09 -9.51 -11.34
CA ASN A 28 -9.02 -10.63 -11.18
C ASN A 28 -10.46 -10.19 -11.52
N ASN A 29 -11.44 -11.07 -11.38
CA ASN A 29 -12.84 -10.76 -11.71
C ASN A 29 -13.50 -9.78 -10.71
N ALA A 30 -12.94 -9.65 -9.50
CA ALA A 30 -13.46 -8.81 -8.43
C ALA A 30 -12.78 -7.43 -8.36
N GLY A 31 -11.69 -7.23 -9.11
CA GLY A 31 -10.89 -6.01 -9.08
C GLY A 31 -9.39 -6.25 -9.28
N LEU A 32 -8.57 -5.61 -8.45
CA LEU A 32 -7.11 -5.72 -8.50
C LEU A 32 -6.59 -6.42 -7.24
N LEU A 33 -5.93 -7.57 -7.46
CA LEU A 33 -5.17 -8.24 -6.42
C LEU A 33 -3.80 -7.56 -6.29
N MET A 34 -3.49 -7.07 -5.10
CA MET A 34 -2.16 -6.60 -4.74
C MET A 34 -1.58 -7.52 -3.69
N GLU A 35 -0.36 -8.00 -3.95
CA GLU A 35 0.42 -8.83 -3.05
C GLU A 35 1.68 -8.08 -2.66
N VAL A 36 1.91 -7.90 -1.37
CA VAL A 36 3.12 -7.26 -0.84
C VAL A 36 3.87 -8.29 -0.03
N ASN A 37 5.16 -8.47 -0.30
CA ASN A 37 6.07 -9.20 0.60
C ASN A 37 7.17 -8.25 1.03
N ALA A 38 7.28 -8.02 2.34
CA ALA A 38 8.21 -7.07 2.92
C ALA A 38 8.81 -7.61 4.24
N PRO A 39 10.03 -7.19 4.61
CA PRO A 39 10.53 -7.38 5.97
C PRO A 39 9.60 -6.72 6.99
N PHE A 40 9.66 -7.19 8.24
CA PHE A 40 8.96 -6.59 9.36
C PHE A 40 9.97 -6.10 10.39
N PHE A 41 10.00 -4.79 10.63
CA PHE A 41 10.96 -4.17 11.54
C PHE A 41 10.39 -3.95 12.93
N ASN A 42 9.06 -3.82 13.06
CA ASN A 42 8.37 -3.56 14.32
C ASN A 42 8.87 -2.26 14.99
N ASP A 43 9.20 -1.26 14.17
CA ASP A 43 9.64 0.07 14.62
C ASP A 43 9.07 1.17 13.70
N PRO A 44 8.20 2.06 14.21
CA PRO A 44 7.69 2.11 15.58
C PRO A 44 6.74 0.93 15.91
N PRO A 45 6.39 0.72 17.20
CA PRO A 45 5.44 -0.33 17.60
C PRO A 45 4.07 -0.19 16.93
N ALA A 46 3.29 -1.27 17.02
CA ALA A 46 1.95 -1.36 16.44
C ALA A 46 1.06 -0.13 16.76
N PRO A 47 0.26 0.34 15.78
CA PRO A 47 -0.76 1.34 16.04
C PRO A 47 -1.82 0.80 17.01
N LEU A 48 -2.49 1.71 17.73
CA LEU A 48 -3.51 1.35 18.73
C LEU A 48 -4.81 0.76 18.14
N GLY A 49 -4.92 0.68 16.81
CA GLY A 49 -6.10 0.15 16.11
C GLY A 49 -6.13 -1.37 16.04
N GLU A 50 -7.31 -1.94 15.79
CA GLU A 50 -7.46 -3.38 15.58
C GLU A 50 -6.91 -3.82 14.21
N PRO A 51 -6.19 -4.95 14.12
CA PRO A 51 -5.81 -5.55 12.84
C PRO A 51 -7.03 -5.79 11.94
N GLY A 52 -6.89 -5.56 10.64
CA GLY A 52 -7.96 -5.69 9.65
C GLY A 52 -8.95 -4.53 9.63
N LYS A 53 -8.70 -3.44 10.37
CA LYS A 53 -9.51 -2.21 10.34
C LYS A 53 -8.76 -1.04 9.71
N PRO A 54 -9.51 -0.06 9.14
CA PRO A 54 -8.95 1.22 8.77
C PRO A 54 -8.31 1.93 9.98
N PHE A 55 -7.18 2.60 9.78
CA PHE A 55 -6.54 3.42 10.80
C PHE A 55 -5.97 4.69 10.17
N SER A 56 -6.27 5.85 10.74
CA SER A 56 -5.77 7.13 10.22
C SER A 56 -4.30 7.36 10.56
N ARG A 57 -3.58 8.06 9.67
CA ARG A 57 -2.17 8.43 9.82
C ARG A 57 -1.23 7.22 9.92
N LEU A 58 -1.43 6.19 9.09
CA LEU A 58 -0.55 5.02 9.10
C LEU A 58 0.88 5.35 8.65
N TRP A 59 1.08 6.44 7.90
CA TRP A 59 2.41 7.01 7.61
C TRP A 59 3.24 7.40 8.85
N ASP A 60 2.66 7.48 10.04
CA ASP A 60 3.42 7.66 11.29
C ASP A 60 4.09 6.35 11.78
N TYR A 61 3.78 5.22 11.15
CA TYR A 61 4.20 3.86 11.48
C TYR A 61 4.99 3.19 10.34
N GLU A 62 5.45 1.95 10.55
CA GLU A 62 5.94 1.09 9.47
C GLU A 62 4.78 0.84 8.49
N VAL A 63 4.95 1.23 7.21
CA VAL A 63 3.86 1.19 6.24
C VAL A 63 4.36 1.03 4.82
N VAL A 64 3.66 0.25 4.00
CA VAL A 64 3.81 0.24 2.53
C VAL A 64 2.72 1.09 1.90
N GLU A 65 3.10 2.01 1.01
CA GLU A 65 2.18 2.91 0.32
C GLU A 65 2.11 2.63 -1.19
N ALA A 66 0.93 2.59 -1.77
CA ALA A 66 0.74 2.47 -3.21
C ALA A 66 -0.25 3.49 -3.73
N PHE A 67 0.17 4.20 -4.79
CA PHE A 67 -0.57 5.27 -5.43
C PHE A 67 -0.96 4.87 -6.86
N PHE A 68 -2.25 4.93 -7.15
CA PHE A 68 -2.82 4.65 -8.46
C PHE A 68 -3.32 5.96 -9.06
N LEU A 69 -2.54 6.57 -9.93
CA LEU A 69 -2.81 7.90 -10.48
C LEU A 69 -3.65 7.83 -11.75
N SER A 70 -4.66 8.68 -11.88
CA SER A 70 -5.37 8.90 -13.15
C SER A 70 -4.45 9.60 -14.15
N ASP A 71 -4.47 9.16 -15.41
CA ASP A 71 -3.77 9.84 -16.51
C ASP A 71 -4.59 10.99 -17.14
N ARG A 72 -5.84 11.20 -16.69
CA ARG A 72 -6.78 12.20 -17.25
C ARG A 72 -7.21 13.28 -16.26
N THR A 73 -7.13 12.99 -14.97
CA THR A 73 -7.63 13.86 -13.91
C THR A 73 -6.59 13.98 -12.81
N GLU A 74 -6.78 14.91 -11.87
CA GLU A 74 -5.96 14.98 -10.66
C GLU A 74 -6.35 13.91 -9.61
N GLN A 75 -7.21 12.96 -9.96
CA GLN A 75 -7.66 11.94 -9.02
C GLN A 75 -6.61 10.83 -8.87
N TYR A 76 -6.46 10.38 -7.65
CA TYR A 76 -5.62 9.23 -7.34
C TYR A 76 -6.16 8.46 -6.15
N PHE A 77 -5.80 7.20 -6.13
CA PHE A 77 -6.15 6.28 -5.06
C PHE A 77 -4.87 5.88 -4.33
N GLU A 78 -4.89 5.95 -3.01
CA GLU A 78 -3.77 5.71 -2.12
C GLU A 78 -4.12 4.55 -1.19
N VAL A 79 -3.18 3.62 -1.06
CA VAL A 79 -3.30 2.41 -0.25
C VAL A 79 -2.13 2.38 0.71
N GLU A 80 -2.41 2.39 2.00
CA GLU A 80 -1.44 2.26 3.09
C GLU A 80 -1.66 0.93 3.80
N LEU A 81 -0.59 0.15 3.99
CA LEU A 81 -0.63 -1.17 4.62
C LEU A 81 0.38 -1.24 5.77
N CYS A 82 -0.12 -1.38 6.99
CA CYS A 82 0.69 -1.57 8.18
C CYS A 82 1.01 -3.06 8.36
N PRO A 83 2.25 -3.43 8.74
CA PRO A 83 2.62 -4.82 8.95
C PRO A 83 1.86 -5.51 10.10
N HIS A 84 1.17 -4.72 10.92
CA HIS A 84 0.34 -5.16 12.04
C HIS A 84 -1.14 -5.40 11.67
N GLY A 85 -1.51 -5.24 10.40
CA GLY A 85 -2.83 -5.60 9.90
C GLY A 85 -3.77 -4.42 9.63
N GLN A 86 -3.45 -3.23 10.12
CA GLN A 86 -4.23 -2.02 9.85
C GLN A 86 -3.96 -1.53 8.43
N HIS A 87 -4.93 -0.85 7.84
CA HIS A 87 -4.82 -0.29 6.50
C HIS A 87 -5.45 1.09 6.42
N LEU A 88 -5.17 1.83 5.35
CA LEU A 88 -5.89 3.05 5.03
C LEU A 88 -6.02 3.17 3.52
N LEU A 89 -7.24 3.28 3.03
CA LEU A 89 -7.54 3.48 1.62
C LEU A 89 -8.18 4.85 1.43
N LEU A 90 -7.57 5.67 0.58
CA LEU A 90 -7.99 7.02 0.31
C LEU A 90 -8.26 7.21 -1.18
N LEU A 91 -9.35 7.90 -1.51
CA LEU A 91 -9.61 8.44 -2.83
C LEU A 91 -9.46 9.97 -2.77
N LEU A 92 -8.52 10.50 -3.53
CA LEU A 92 -8.13 11.91 -3.50
C LEU A 92 -8.38 12.57 -4.86
N SER A 93 -8.58 13.90 -4.85
CA SER A 93 -8.76 14.73 -6.05
C SER A 93 -7.88 15.98 -5.98
N GLY A 94 -6.67 15.87 -6.52
CA GLY A 94 -5.56 16.79 -6.34
C GLY A 94 -4.83 16.60 -5.01
N LYS A 95 -3.69 17.28 -4.87
CA LYS A 95 -2.71 17.02 -3.82
C LYS A 95 -3.32 17.10 -2.41
N ARG A 96 -3.34 15.97 -1.70
CA ARG A 96 -3.80 15.83 -0.30
C ARG A 96 -5.26 16.28 -0.07
N ARG A 97 -6.09 16.27 -1.12
CA ARG A 97 -7.52 16.56 -1.01
C ARG A 97 -8.31 15.27 -1.00
N VAL A 98 -8.54 14.74 0.19
CA VAL A 98 -9.32 13.52 0.41
C VAL A 98 -10.78 13.77 0.04
N TRP A 99 -11.33 12.90 -0.79
CA TRP A 99 -12.75 12.87 -1.13
C TRP A 99 -13.45 11.68 -0.48
N LYS A 100 -12.78 10.53 -0.35
CA LYS A 100 -13.25 9.39 0.44
C LYS A 100 -12.08 8.74 1.17
N GLU A 101 -12.35 8.20 2.34
CA GLU A 101 -11.39 7.51 3.19
C GLU A 101 -12.00 6.25 3.79
N GLU A 102 -11.15 5.41 4.38
CA GLU A 102 -11.55 4.16 5.04
C GLU A 102 -12.35 3.22 4.13
N LEU A 103 -12.01 3.22 2.83
CA LEU A 103 -12.68 2.37 1.84
C LEU A 103 -12.44 0.88 2.17
N PRO A 104 -13.43 0.02 1.92
CA PRO A 104 -13.36 -1.38 2.31
C PRO A 104 -12.21 -2.10 1.59
N LEU A 105 -11.52 -2.96 2.34
CA LEU A 105 -10.43 -3.80 1.85
C LEU A 105 -10.61 -5.22 2.38
N GLU A 106 -10.60 -6.20 1.48
CA GLU A 106 -10.36 -7.59 1.89
C GLU A 106 -8.86 -7.77 2.09
N PHE A 107 -8.47 -8.26 3.27
CA PHE A 107 -7.09 -8.25 3.72
C PHE A 107 -6.72 -9.59 4.37
N GLU A 108 -5.59 -10.16 3.94
CA GLU A 108 -5.00 -11.34 4.57
C GLU A 108 -3.52 -11.08 4.86
N GLU A 109 -3.12 -11.25 6.13
CA GLU A 109 -1.74 -11.20 6.60
C GLU A 109 -1.21 -12.62 6.83
N LYS A 110 0.00 -12.91 6.34
CA LYS A 110 0.71 -14.17 6.62
C LYS A 110 2.16 -13.91 7.06
N ARG A 111 2.63 -14.69 8.05
CA ARG A 111 4.00 -14.87 8.60
C ARG A 111 4.51 -13.81 9.62
N GLU A 112 5.52 -14.21 10.41
CA GLU A 112 6.10 -13.41 11.50
C GLU A 112 7.22 -12.44 11.04
N ASN A 113 8.34 -12.93 10.48
CA ASN A 113 9.51 -12.08 10.16
C ASN A 113 9.47 -11.36 8.80
N MET A 114 8.63 -11.84 7.88
CA MET A 114 8.42 -11.24 6.57
C MET A 114 6.93 -11.27 6.33
N LYS A 115 6.31 -10.10 6.21
CA LYS A 115 4.87 -9.98 6.10
C LYS A 115 4.44 -10.13 4.65
N ARG A 116 3.44 -10.99 4.43
CA ARG A 116 2.75 -11.09 3.15
C ARG A 116 1.34 -10.55 3.30
N PHE A 117 1.04 -9.51 2.54
CA PHE A 117 -0.31 -8.95 2.43
C PHE A 117 -0.91 -9.34 1.10
N ILE A 118 -2.13 -9.89 1.13
CA ILE A 118 -2.94 -10.12 -0.06
C ILE A 118 -4.20 -9.30 0.10
N LEU A 119 -4.46 -8.42 -0.85
CA LEU A 119 -5.63 -7.55 -0.83
C LEU A 119 -6.35 -7.48 -2.16
N CYS A 120 -7.69 -7.47 -2.10
CA CYS A 120 -8.55 -7.27 -3.26
C CYS A 120 -9.10 -5.84 -3.24
N LEU A 121 -8.64 -5.03 -4.18
CA LEU A 121 -9.10 -3.65 -4.37
C LEU A 121 -10.31 -3.65 -5.28
N ASP A 122 -11.46 -3.17 -4.78
CA ASP A 122 -12.62 -2.91 -5.62
C ASP A 122 -12.29 -1.78 -6.60
N MET A 123 -12.21 -2.12 -7.87
CA MET A 123 -11.86 -1.16 -8.93
C MET A 123 -13.07 -0.35 -9.42
N ASN A 124 -14.26 -0.53 -8.85
CA ASN A 124 -15.42 0.34 -9.12
C ASN A 124 -15.15 1.81 -8.74
N TYR A 125 -14.16 2.07 -7.88
CA TYR A 125 -13.68 3.41 -7.56
C TYR A 125 -12.77 4.01 -8.65
N ARG A 126 -12.41 3.25 -9.70
CA ARG A 126 -11.55 3.69 -10.81
C ARG A 126 -12.41 4.16 -11.99
N LYS A 127 -12.19 5.39 -12.47
CA LYS A 127 -12.86 5.91 -13.68
C LYS A 127 -12.02 5.85 -14.96
N ASP A 128 -10.69 5.71 -14.87
CA ASP A 128 -9.78 5.85 -16.02
C ASP A 128 -8.60 4.85 -16.03
N ARG A 129 -7.80 4.86 -17.12
CA ARG A 129 -6.52 4.13 -17.22
C ARG A 129 -5.48 4.83 -16.36
N ASN A 130 -4.72 4.07 -15.57
CA ASN A 130 -3.88 4.65 -14.52
C ASN A 130 -2.41 4.25 -14.66
N GLN A 131 -1.53 5.19 -14.32
CA GLN A 131 -0.14 4.91 -13.93
C GLN A 131 -0.12 4.45 -12.47
N ILE A 132 0.86 3.63 -12.11
CA ILE A 132 1.01 3.12 -10.75
C ILE A 132 2.37 3.58 -10.23
N PHE A 133 2.34 4.29 -9.11
CA PHE A 133 3.51 4.68 -8.35
C PHE A 133 3.44 3.94 -7.02
N ILE A 134 4.49 3.22 -6.69
CA ILE A 134 4.54 2.47 -5.45
C ILE A 134 5.71 3.00 -4.66
N ALA A 135 5.43 3.46 -3.44
CA ALA A 135 6.40 4.06 -2.56
C ALA A 135 6.39 3.28 -1.26
N TRP A 136 7.55 2.86 -0.80
CA TRP A 136 7.64 2.32 0.54
C TRP A 136 8.17 3.42 1.45
N ASN A 137 7.38 3.79 2.45
CA ASN A 137 7.75 4.85 3.35
C ASN A 137 8.77 4.31 4.35
N PHE A 138 10.00 4.79 4.17
CA PHE A 138 11.19 4.41 4.91
C PHE A 138 11.49 5.41 6.04
N SER A 139 10.55 6.29 6.41
CA SER A 139 10.88 7.50 7.16
C SER A 139 11.49 7.28 8.56
N LYS A 140 11.67 6.04 9.04
CA LYS A 140 12.27 5.76 10.36
C LYS A 140 13.14 4.49 10.51
N ILE A 141 13.62 3.85 9.44
CA ILE A 141 14.62 2.77 9.54
C ILE A 141 15.99 3.27 9.07
#